data_AF-A0A7Y4YJD9-F1
#
_entry.id   AF-A0A7Y4YJD9-F1
#
_cell.length_a   1.000
_cell.length_b   1.000
_cell.length_c   1.000
_cell.angle_alpha   90.00
_cell.angle_beta   90.00
_cell.angle_gamma   90.00
#
_symmetry.space_group_name_H-M   'P 1'
#
loop_
_entity.id
_entity.type
_entity.pdbx_description
1 polymer ?
#
loop_
_entity_poly.entity_id
_entity_poly.type
_entity_poly.pdbx_seq_one_letter_code
_entity_poly.pdbx_strand_id
1 'polypeptide(L)'
;MHPPGLITLLTDFGDRDSFVASMKGVILTINPLASIVDLSLHIAPHAVGEAAYFLKSCYRDFPVGTVYVAAVDPGVGSRRCPIIMRSERYFFLAPDNGLLTHILADNQVGCCRFHSYP
;
A
#
# COMPACT_ATOMS: atom_id res chain seq x y z
N MET A 1 -15.54 -11.96 16.37
CA MET A 1 -15.18 -10.59 15.96
C MET A 1 -13.99 -10.69 15.03
N HIS A 2 -14.06 -10.13 13.82
CA HIS A 2 -12.83 -9.89 13.06
C HIS A 2 -12.01 -8.86 13.84
N PRO A 3 -10.70 -9.08 14.07
CA PRO A 3 -9.87 -8.05 14.68
C PRO A 3 -9.93 -6.77 13.83
N PRO A 4 -9.81 -5.58 14.45
CA PRO A 4 -9.75 -4.32 13.70
C PRO A 4 -8.65 -4.44 12.63
N GLY A 5 -9.00 -4.12 11.38
CA GLY A 5 -8.08 -4.23 10.26
C GLY A 5 -6.87 -3.32 10.44
N LEU A 6 -5.67 -3.86 10.27
CA LEU A 6 -4.42 -3.09 10.28
C LEU A 6 -4.06 -2.69 8.85
N ILE A 7 -3.86 -1.39 8.64
CA ILE A 7 -3.50 -0.81 7.35
C ILE A 7 -2.17 -0.07 7.51
N THR A 8 -1.18 -0.40 6.67
CA THR A 8 0.09 0.34 6.66
C THR A 8 0.15 1.30 5.49
N LEU A 9 0.76 2.48 5.68
CA LEU A 9 0.98 3.46 4.61
C LEU A 9 2.48 3.58 4.27
N LEU A 10 2.82 3.40 3.00
CA LEU A 10 4.12 3.72 2.43
C LEU A 10 3.94 4.70 1.26
N THR A 11 4.53 5.90 1.33
CA THR A 11 4.34 6.95 0.30
C THR A 11 5.58 7.83 0.12
N ASP A 12 5.64 8.55 -1.00
CA ASP A 12 6.61 9.62 -1.28
C ASP A 12 6.03 11.04 -1.06
N PHE A 13 4.89 11.15 -0.38
CA PHE A 13 4.18 12.43 -0.17
C PHE A 13 4.79 13.30 0.93
N GLY A 14 5.59 12.72 1.83
CA GLY A 14 6.02 13.39 3.04
C GLY A 14 4.90 13.58 4.07
N ASP A 15 5.23 14.31 5.13
CA ASP A 15 4.35 14.64 6.26
C ASP A 15 3.95 16.12 6.30
N ARG A 16 4.36 16.91 5.30
CA ARG A 16 4.17 18.37 5.26
C ARG A 16 2.83 18.79 4.65
N ASP A 17 2.31 18.00 3.72
CA ASP A 17 1.07 18.29 2.99
C ASP A 17 -0.10 17.42 3.48
N SER A 18 -1.31 17.75 3.01
CA SER A 18 -2.57 17.14 3.49
C SER A 18 -2.85 15.75 2.93
N PHE A 19 -2.06 15.23 1.99
CA PHE A 19 -2.37 13.97 1.29
C PHE A 19 -2.47 12.77 2.24
N VAL A 20 -1.49 12.57 3.12
CA VAL A 20 -1.51 11.46 4.09
C VAL A 20 -2.67 11.62 5.07
N ALA A 21 -2.96 12.84 5.52
CA ALA A 21 -4.09 13.11 6.39
C ALA A 21 -5.43 12.78 5.71
N SER A 22 -5.58 13.14 4.43
CA SER A 22 -6.76 12.79 3.63
C SER A 22 -6.92 11.28 3.47
N MET A 23 -5.85 10.55 3.16
CA MET A 23 -5.86 9.08 3.09
C MET A 23 -6.34 8.46 4.39
N LYS A 24 -5.77 8.89 5.53
CA LYS A 24 -6.17 8.42 6.86
C LYS A 24 -7.64 8.74 7.16
N GLY A 25 -8.09 9.95 6.84
CA GLY A 25 -9.48 10.37 7.03
C GLY A 25 -10.47 9.54 6.22
N VAL A 26 -10.16 9.23 4.96
CA VAL A 26 -10.99 8.35 4.11
C VAL A 26 -11.02 6.93 4.66
N ILE A 27 -9.86 6.38 5.05
CA ILE A 27 -9.77 5.04 5.66
C ILE A 27 -10.67 4.96 6.90
N LEU A 28 -10.56 5.92 7.81
CA LEU A 28 -11.33 5.93 9.06
C LEU A 28 -12.82 6.23 8.83
N THR A 29 -13.17 6.92 7.75
CA THR A 29 -14.57 7.10 7.35
C THR A 29 -15.20 5.78 6.89
N ILE A 30 -14.45 4.96 6.14
CA ILE A 30 -14.90 3.65 5.65
C ILE A 30 -14.89 2.60 6.77
N ASN A 31 -13.83 2.58 7.58
CA ASN A 31 -13.69 1.69 8.73
C ASN A 31 -13.17 2.46 9.96
N PRO A 32 -14.07 2.94 10.83
CA PRO A 32 -13.71 3.71 12.03
C PRO A 32 -12.87 2.93 13.05
N LEU A 33 -12.84 1.59 12.95
CA LEU A 33 -12.08 0.73 13.85
C LEU A 33 -10.72 0.34 13.28
N ALA A 34 -10.36 0.79 12.07
CA ALA A 34 -9.07 0.47 11.47
C ALA A 34 -7.90 1.05 12.29
N SER A 35 -6.85 0.27 12.45
CA SER A 35 -5.56 0.76 12.93
C SER A 35 -4.69 1.14 11.75
N ILE A 36 -4.05 2.31 11.80
CA ILE A 36 -3.19 2.79 10.71
C ILE A 36 -1.77 2.95 11.23
N VAL A 37 -0.80 2.36 10.52
CA VAL A 37 0.63 2.50 10.80
C VAL A 37 1.34 3.10 9.59
N ASP A 38 2.09 4.17 9.81
CA ASP A 38 2.95 4.69 8.75
C ASP A 38 4.21 3.82 8.68
N LEU A 39 4.36 3.06 7.59
CA LEU A 39 5.55 2.26 7.32
C LEU A 39 6.69 3.19 6.87
N SER A 40 6.42 4.10 5.94
CA SER A 40 7.30 5.23 5.62
C SER A 40 6.53 6.29 4.84
N LEU A 41 6.61 7.55 5.26
CA LEU A 41 6.01 8.67 4.51
C LEU A 41 7.05 9.45 3.70
N HIS A 42 8.33 9.05 3.76
CA HIS A 42 9.45 9.80 3.23
C HIS A 42 10.28 9.00 2.22
N ILE A 43 9.61 8.19 1.39
CA ILE A 43 10.28 7.60 0.22
C ILE A 43 10.72 8.75 -0.69
N ALA A 44 11.90 8.65 -1.30
CA ALA A 44 12.34 9.67 -2.23
C ALA A 44 11.31 9.79 -3.38
N PRO A 45 11.01 11.02 -3.86
CA PRO A 45 10.02 11.23 -4.90
C PRO A 45 10.22 10.29 -6.09
N HIS A 46 9.18 9.54 -6.44
CA HIS A 46 9.13 8.60 -7.56
C HIS A 46 10.09 7.39 -7.45
N ALA A 47 10.73 7.17 -6.30
CA ALA A 47 11.69 6.08 -6.09
C ALA A 47 11.00 4.73 -5.84
N VAL A 48 10.39 4.17 -6.88
CA VAL A 48 9.67 2.88 -6.83
C VAL A 48 10.54 1.74 -6.28
N GLY A 49 11.84 1.73 -6.61
CA GLY A 49 12.78 0.73 -6.09
C GLY A 49 13.02 0.83 -4.58
N GLU A 50 13.11 2.05 -4.05
CA GLU A 50 13.24 2.29 -2.61
C GLU A 50 11.97 1.86 -1.87
N ALA A 51 10.80 2.24 -2.40
CA ALA A 51 9.51 1.78 -1.90
C ALA A 51 9.41 0.26 -1.83
N ALA A 52 9.78 -0.43 -2.91
CA ALA A 52 9.78 -1.88 -2.99
C ALA A 52 10.72 -2.52 -1.96
N TYR A 53 11.91 -1.94 -1.75
CA TYR A 53 12.87 -2.42 -0.77
C TYR A 53 12.36 -2.24 0.66
N PHE A 54 11.81 -1.07 1.00
CA PHE A 54 11.28 -0.78 2.33
C PHE A 54 10.12 -1.72 2.67
N LEU A 55 9.16 -1.87 1.73
CA LEU A 55 8.05 -2.79 1.89
C LEU A 55 8.53 -4.23 2.12
N LYS A 56 9.47 -4.73 1.29
CA LYS A 56 10.05 -6.07 1.45
C LYS A 56 10.71 -6.27 2.81
N SER A 57 11.34 -5.22 3.35
CA SER A 57 12.19 -5.33 4.54
C SER A 57 11.42 -5.60 5.84
N CYS A 58 10.16 -5.20 5.94
CA CYS A 58 9.41 -5.31 7.21
C CYS A 58 7.99 -5.90 7.09
N TYR A 59 7.45 -6.17 5.90
CA TYR A 59 6.05 -6.65 5.79
C TYR A 59 5.77 -7.97 6.52
N ARG A 60 6.80 -8.78 6.82
CA ARG A 60 6.64 -10.05 7.54
C ARG A 60 6.47 -9.86 9.05
N ASP A 61 6.84 -8.69 9.58
CA ASP A 61 6.83 -8.41 11.01
C ASP A 61 5.42 -8.02 11.52
N PHE A 62 4.50 -7.70 10.59
CA PHE A 62 3.13 -7.36 10.93
C PHE A 62 2.23 -8.60 11.04
N PRO A 63 1.11 -8.49 11.79
CA PRO A 63 0.11 -9.55 11.89
C PRO A 63 -0.45 -10.02 10.54
N VAL A 64 -0.86 -11.28 10.50
CA VAL A 64 -1.63 -11.83 9.38
C VAL A 64 -2.90 -11.02 9.17
N GLY A 65 -3.25 -10.76 7.91
CA GLY A 65 -4.39 -9.96 7.50
C GLY A 65 -4.08 -8.47 7.28
N THR A 66 -2.83 -8.04 7.54
CA THR A 66 -2.41 -6.65 7.30
C THR A 66 -2.58 -6.25 5.82
N VAL A 67 -3.10 -5.05 5.60
CA VAL A 67 -3.24 -4.41 4.29
C VAL A 67 -2.12 -3.39 4.10
N TYR A 68 -1.26 -3.62 3.13
CA TYR A 68 -0.17 -2.71 2.76
C TYR A 68 -0.62 -1.78 1.66
N VAL A 69 -0.77 -0.49 1.95
CA VAL A 69 -1.01 0.55 0.95
C VAL A 69 0.31 1.24 0.64
N ALA A 70 0.81 1.05 -0.58
CA ALA A 70 2.05 1.63 -1.06
C ALA A 70 1.77 2.54 -2.26
N ALA A 71 1.79 3.85 -2.06
CA ALA A 71 1.52 4.86 -3.07
C ALA A 71 2.78 5.64 -3.40
N VAL A 72 3.54 5.13 -4.38
CA VAL A 72 4.70 5.81 -4.98
C VAL A 72 4.55 5.65 -6.50
N ASP A 73 4.12 6.71 -7.18
CA ASP A 73 3.78 6.64 -8.60
C ASP A 73 4.23 7.90 -9.38
N PRO A 74 5.30 7.82 -10.18
CA PRO A 74 5.62 8.89 -11.15
C PRO A 74 4.56 9.07 -12.24
N GLY A 75 3.65 8.10 -12.42
CA GLY A 75 2.58 8.12 -13.41
C GLY A 75 1.22 8.54 -12.86
N VAL A 76 1.16 9.20 -11.69
CA VAL A 76 -0.11 9.64 -11.10
C VAL A 76 -0.94 10.48 -12.09
N GLY A 77 -2.25 10.24 -12.15
CA GLY A 77 -3.16 10.91 -13.09
C GLY A 77 -3.13 10.37 -14.52
N SER A 78 -2.30 9.36 -14.81
CA SER A 78 -2.34 8.62 -16.08
C SER A 78 -3.36 7.48 -16.05
N ARG A 79 -3.38 6.66 -17.12
CA ARG A 79 -4.23 5.43 -17.18
C ARG A 79 -3.76 4.30 -16.25
N ARG A 80 -2.68 4.51 -15.47
CA ARG A 80 -2.12 3.48 -14.59
C ARG A 80 -3.10 3.17 -13.48
N CYS A 81 -3.62 1.94 -13.48
CA CYS A 81 -4.57 1.49 -12.49
C CYS A 81 -3.84 0.96 -11.24
N PRO A 82 -4.39 1.18 -10.03
CA PRO A 82 -3.94 0.46 -8.87
C PRO A 82 -4.24 -1.05 -9.02
N ILE A 83 -3.39 -1.87 -8.42
CA ILE A 83 -3.55 -3.31 -8.35
C ILE A 83 -3.66 -3.75 -6.90
N ILE A 84 -4.46 -4.78 -6.66
CA ILE A 84 -4.44 -5.50 -5.39
C ILE A 84 -3.87 -6.88 -5.59
N MET A 85 -2.91 -7.21 -4.75
CA MET A 85 -2.34 -8.53 -4.63
C MET A 85 -2.71 -9.13 -3.29
N ARG A 86 -3.17 -10.38 -3.33
CA ARG A 86 -3.44 -11.17 -2.15
C ARG A 86 -2.44 -12.30 -2.08
N SER A 87 -1.69 -12.35 -1.00
CA SER A 87 -0.96 -13.53 -0.57
C SER A 87 -1.83 -14.36 0.39
N GLU A 88 -1.34 -15.51 0.82
CA GLU A 88 -2.02 -16.30 1.86
C GLU A 88 -2.21 -15.52 3.17
N ARG A 89 -1.28 -14.62 3.50
CA ARG A 89 -1.21 -13.95 4.81
C ARG A 89 -1.54 -12.46 4.77
N TYR A 90 -1.40 -11.78 3.64
CA TYR A 90 -1.41 -10.32 3.55
C TYR A 90 -2.07 -9.83 2.26
N PHE A 91 -2.48 -8.56 2.28
CA PHE A 91 -3.00 -7.84 1.12
C PHE A 91 -2.09 -6.65 0.79
N PHE A 92 -1.87 -6.39 -0.50
CA PHE A 92 -1.02 -5.30 -0.97
C PHE A 92 -1.76 -4.49 -2.03
N LEU A 93 -1.85 -3.18 -1.85
CA LEU A 93 -2.41 -2.20 -2.77
C LEU A 93 -1.29 -1.27 -3.23
N ALA A 94 -1.02 -1.25 -4.53
CA ALA A 94 0.01 -0.39 -5.11
C ALA A 94 -0.27 -0.10 -6.60
N PRO A 95 0.37 0.90 -7.21
CA PRO A 95 0.37 1.06 -8.67
C PRO A 95 1.04 -0.12 -9.39
N ASP A 96 0.58 -0.44 -10.60
CA ASP A 96 1.24 -1.42 -11.48
C ASP A 96 2.50 -0.82 -12.13
N ASN A 97 3.56 -0.63 -11.33
CA ASN A 97 4.82 -0.02 -11.75
C ASN A 97 6.07 -0.78 -11.27
N GLY A 98 5.89 -2.00 -10.78
CA GLY A 98 6.98 -2.85 -10.27
C GLY A 98 7.21 -2.76 -8.75
N LEU A 99 6.48 -1.93 -8.01
CA LEU A 99 6.61 -1.82 -6.54
C LEU A 99 6.45 -3.18 -5.83
N LEU A 100 5.53 -4.02 -6.30
CA LEU A 100 5.25 -5.32 -5.68
C LEU A 100 6.12 -6.48 -6.19
N THR A 101 7.15 -6.21 -7.00
CA THR A 101 7.98 -7.27 -7.64
C THR A 101 8.61 -8.21 -6.61
N HIS A 102 9.14 -7.68 -5.50
CA HIS A 102 9.74 -8.52 -4.45
C HIS A 102 8.72 -9.36 -3.70
N ILE A 103 7.50 -8.84 -3.55
CA ILE A 103 6.42 -9.55 -2.87
C ILE A 103 5.93 -10.73 -3.72
N LEU A 104 5.84 -10.55 -5.04
CA LEU A 104 5.53 -11.61 -6.01
C LEU A 104 6.55 -12.74 -5.97
N ALA A 105 7.84 -12.40 -5.91
CA ALA A 105 8.90 -13.41 -5.89
C ALA A 105 8.90 -14.26 -4.61
N ASP A 106 8.50 -13.66 -3.49
CA ASP A 106 8.57 -14.25 -2.16
C ASP A 106 7.32 -15.07 -1.77
N ASN A 107 6.21 -14.96 -2.51
CA ASN A 107 4.92 -15.51 -2.10
C ASN A 107 4.20 -16.21 -3.27
N GLN A 108 3.46 -17.28 -2.97
CA GLN A 108 2.40 -17.72 -3.88
C GLN A 108 1.24 -16.73 -3.79
N VAL A 109 0.88 -16.10 -4.91
CA VAL A 109 0.00 -14.93 -4.94
C VAL A 109 -1.12 -15.05 -5.96
N GLY A 110 -2.30 -14.57 -5.57
CA GLY A 110 -3.36 -14.19 -6.51
C GLY A 110 -3.32 -12.67 -6.71
N CYS A 111 -3.38 -12.21 -7.97
CA CYS A 111 -3.40 -10.78 -8.30
C CYS A 111 -4.72 -10.42 -9.00
N CYS A 112 -5.38 -9.36 -8.52
CA CYS A 112 -6.57 -8.78 -9.13
C CYS A 112 -6.28 -7.31 -9.48
N ARG A 113 -6.51 -6.94 -10.75
CA ARG A 113 -6.43 -5.53 -11.17
C ARG A 113 -7.73 -4.79 -10.83
N PHE A 114 -7.64 -3.58 -10.29
CA PHE A 114 -8.81 -2.71 -10.19
C PHE A 114 -9.06 -2.08 -11.55
N HIS A 115 -10.23 -2.34 -12.14
CA HIS A 115 -10.76 -1.48 -13.19
C HIS A 115 -11.44 -0.31 -12.50
N SER A 116 -10.97 0.91 -12.78
CA SER A 116 -11.69 2.13 -12.47
C SER A 116 -13.10 2.02 -13.08
N TYR A 117 -14.15 2.20 -12.29
CA TYR A 117 -15.46 2.49 -12.87
C TYR A 117 -15.37 3.84 -13.61
N PRO A 118 -16.05 3.98 -14.77
CA PRO A 118 -15.98 5.18 -15.60
C PRO A 118 -16.47 6.44 -14.89
#